data_AF-A0A8X6G5T2-F1
#
_entry.id   AF-A0A8X6G5T2-F1
#
_cell.length_a   1.000
_cell.length_b   1.000
_cell.length_c   1.000
_cell.angle_alpha   90.00
_cell.angle_beta   90.00
_cell.angle_gamma   90.00
#
_symmetry.space_group_name_H-M   'P 1'
#
loop_
_entity.id
_entity.type
_entity.pdbx_description
1 polymer ?
#
loop_
_entity_poly.entity_id
_entity_poly.type
_entity_poly.pdbx_seq_one_letter_code
_entity_poly.pdbx_strand_id
1 'polypeptide(L)'
;MWLKQTYHTVGKSQGRHDRGLFAPGKTNNPTENIGYCDDHFNNTLLILKDKILSITGRKLALYGLLEPVHDQPELTSKNVLRETSYDVQAFRAYMAANVPRLSPDQQQALIAMSGMIGSERGGTVF
;
A
#
# COMPACT_ATOMS: atom_id res chain seq x y z
N MET A 1 0.13 28.44 42.03
CA MET A 1 1.35 29.16 42.48
C MET A 1 1.75 28.55 43.82
N TRP A 2 2.50 27.46 43.76
CA TRP A 2 3.94 27.36 44.06
C TRP A 2 4.20 26.93 45.51
N LEU A 3 4.52 25.64 45.58
CA LEU A 3 5.10 24.90 46.69
C LEU A 3 6.33 25.61 47.25
N LYS A 4 6.39 25.74 48.58
CA LYS A 4 7.66 25.71 49.32
C LYS A 4 7.46 24.91 50.58
N GLN A 5 7.84 23.63 50.54
CA GLN A 5 8.31 22.97 51.75
C GLN A 5 9.73 22.50 51.51
N THR A 6 10.58 23.00 52.39
CA THR A 6 12.03 23.04 52.40
C THR A 6 12.63 21.74 52.94
N TYR A 7 13.83 21.48 52.44
CA TYR A 7 14.77 20.44 52.82
C TYR A 7 15.10 20.40 54.31
N HIS A 8 15.06 19.21 54.90
CA HIS A 8 15.85 18.71 56.03
C HIS A 8 15.62 17.18 56.01
N THR A 9 16.60 16.28 55.95
CA THR A 9 17.67 16.12 56.93
C THR A 9 18.80 15.28 56.33
N VAL A 10 20.02 15.73 56.61
CA VAL A 10 21.31 15.10 56.32
C VAL A 10 21.55 13.85 57.16
N GLY A 11 22.12 12.82 56.54
CA GLY A 11 23.18 12.02 57.17
C GLY A 11 22.93 10.51 57.25
N LYS A 12 23.71 9.72 56.49
CA LYS A 12 24.98 9.12 56.96
C LYS A 12 25.55 8.14 55.91
N SER A 13 26.84 8.30 55.62
CA SER A 13 27.67 7.40 54.83
C SER A 13 27.73 5.98 55.40
N GLN A 14 27.78 4.96 54.52
CA GLN A 14 28.75 3.88 54.63
C GLN A 14 28.82 3.11 53.30
N GLY A 15 29.99 3.07 52.68
CA GLY A 15 30.21 2.43 51.39
C GLY A 15 30.46 0.92 51.48
N ARG A 16 30.20 0.23 50.37
CA ARG A 16 31.15 -0.68 49.71
C ARG A 16 30.55 -1.18 48.41
N HIS A 17 31.34 -1.01 47.34
CA HIS A 17 31.53 -1.87 46.18
C HIS A 17 30.29 -2.60 45.63
N ASP A 18 29.97 -2.24 44.37
CA ASP A 18 29.48 -3.13 43.30
C ASP A 18 28.53 -2.35 42.38
N ARG A 19 29.10 -1.53 41.49
CA ARG A 19 28.38 -0.99 40.33
C ARG A 19 29.29 -0.97 39.11
N GLY A 20 29.55 -2.15 38.57
CA GLY A 20 29.50 -2.28 37.11
C GLY A 20 28.04 -2.41 36.74
N LEU A 21 27.44 -1.36 36.18
CA LEU A 21 26.34 -1.41 35.21
C LEU A 21 25.88 0.01 34.88
N PHE A 22 25.84 0.29 33.57
CA PHE A 22 25.30 1.47 32.91
C PHE A 22 26.18 2.72 32.90
N ALA A 23 27.18 2.70 32.01
CA ALA A 23 27.55 3.92 31.29
C ALA A 23 26.31 4.39 30.49
N PRO A 24 25.98 5.70 30.47
CA PRO A 24 24.98 6.20 29.55
C PRO A 24 25.56 6.06 28.14
N GLY A 25 25.12 5.02 27.43
CA GLY A 25 25.34 4.90 26.00
C GLY A 25 24.82 6.18 25.36
N LYS A 26 25.71 6.96 24.76
CA LYS A 26 25.33 8.06 23.89
C LYS A 26 24.44 7.46 22.81
N THR A 27 23.14 7.70 22.88
CA THR A 27 22.24 7.38 21.78
C THR A 27 22.62 8.32 20.65
N ASN A 28 23.40 7.83 19.69
CA ASN A 28 23.65 8.49 18.41
C ASN A 28 22.38 8.43 17.54
N ASN A 29 21.23 8.81 18.08
CA ASN A 29 20.03 8.96 17.29
C ASN A 29 20.08 10.41 16.80
N PRO A 30 20.46 10.67 15.53
CA PRO A 30 20.11 11.96 14.97
C PRO A 30 18.59 12.05 15.14
N THR A 31 18.12 13.10 15.81
CA THR A 31 16.72 13.49 15.68
C THR A 31 16.54 13.91 14.22
N GLU A 32 16.35 12.90 13.36
CA GLU A 32 15.93 13.09 11.99
C GLU A 32 14.59 13.79 12.11
N ASN A 33 14.60 15.10 11.86
CA ASN A 33 13.40 15.88 11.74
C ASN A 33 12.74 15.43 10.44
N ILE A 34 12.04 14.29 10.51
CA ILE A 34 11.16 13.81 9.44
C ILE A 34 9.99 14.78 9.46
N GLY A 35 10.13 15.86 8.68
CA GLY A 35 9.09 16.86 8.53
C GLY A 35 7.79 16.19 8.08
N TYR A 36 6.67 16.74 8.54
CA TYR A 36 5.36 16.31 8.07
C TYR A 36 5.27 16.50 6.55
N CYS A 37 4.84 15.45 5.85
CA CYS A 37 4.64 15.44 4.41
C CYS A 37 3.22 14.95 4.13
N ASP A 38 2.41 15.82 3.52
CA ASP A 38 1.00 15.55 3.19
C ASP A 38 0.85 14.28 2.34
N ASP A 39 1.75 14.07 1.38
CA ASP A 39 1.71 12.88 0.51
C ASP A 39 1.96 11.59 1.31
N HIS A 40 2.90 11.61 2.26
CA HIS A 40 3.18 10.44 3.09
C HIS A 40 2.00 10.14 4.03
N PHE A 41 1.38 11.19 4.56
CA PHE A 41 0.19 11.07 5.40
C PHE A 41 -1.00 10.51 4.60
N ASN A 42 -1.26 11.03 3.40
CA ASN A 42 -2.33 10.55 2.53
C ASN A 42 -2.12 9.09 2.09
N ASN A 43 -0.90 8.70 1.72
CA ASN A 43 -0.56 7.31 1.42
C ASN A 43 -0.78 6.38 2.62
N THR A 44 -0.45 6.83 3.82
CA THR A 44 -0.71 6.08 5.04
C THR A 44 -2.21 5.90 5.29
N LEU A 45 -3.01 6.95 5.03
CA LEU A 45 -4.48 6.87 5.12
C LEU A 45 -5.07 5.90 4.08
N LEU A 46 -4.53 5.83 2.86
CA LEU A 46 -4.94 4.86 1.85
C LEU A 46 -4.71 3.42 2.32
N ILE A 47 -3.50 3.10 2.80
CA ILE A 47 -3.16 1.76 3.32
C ILE A 47 -4.05 1.40 4.52
N LEU A 48 -4.29 2.36 5.41
CA LEU A 48 -5.15 2.16 6.56
C LEU A 48 -6.61 1.93 6.15
N LYS A 49 -7.08 2.64 5.12
CA LYS A 49 -8.42 2.44 4.54
C LYS A 49 -8.62 1.04 4.02
N ASP A 50 -7.66 0.52 3.27
CA ASP A 50 -7.76 -0.84 2.71
C ASP A 50 -7.75 -1.90 3.82
N LYS A 51 -6.92 -1.71 4.85
CA LYS A 51 -6.87 -2.63 6.00
C LYS A 51 -8.16 -2.61 6.82
N ILE A 52 -8.69 -1.43 7.13
CA ILE A 52 -9.93 -1.30 7.91
C ILE A 52 -11.11 -1.84 7.11
N LEU A 53 -11.17 -1.57 5.81
CA LEU A 53 -12.18 -2.12 4.92
C LEU A 53 -12.11 -3.66 4.88
N SER A 54 -10.91 -4.22 4.80
CA SER A 54 -10.68 -5.67 4.81
C SER A 54 -11.11 -6.35 6.11
N ILE A 55 -10.85 -5.73 7.27
CA ILE A 55 -11.14 -6.33 8.58
C ILE A 55 -12.60 -6.11 9.00
N THR A 56 -13.12 -4.91 8.77
CA THR A 56 -14.39 -4.46 9.39
C THR A 56 -15.48 -4.14 8.39
N GLY A 57 -15.16 -4.00 7.11
CA GLY A 57 -16.09 -3.53 6.07
C GLY A 57 -16.57 -2.08 6.27
N ARG A 58 -16.00 -1.34 7.23
CA ARG A 58 -16.43 0.01 7.61
C ARG A 58 -15.48 1.06 7.04
N LYS A 59 -16.00 2.27 6.84
CA LYS A 59 -15.23 3.42 6.32
C LYS A 59 -14.38 4.05 7.42
N LEU A 60 -13.23 4.62 7.03
CA LEU A 60 -12.33 5.37 7.94
C LEU A 60 -13.02 6.51 8.68
N ALA A 61 -14.00 7.14 8.05
CA ALA A 61 -14.77 8.23 8.65
C ALA A 61 -15.46 7.83 9.96
N LEU A 62 -15.80 6.55 10.15
CA LEU A 62 -16.40 6.05 11.39
C LEU A 62 -15.42 6.01 12.57
N TYR A 63 -14.12 6.12 12.29
CA TYR A 63 -13.05 6.16 13.27
C TYR A 63 -12.51 7.58 13.48
N GLY A 64 -13.19 8.60 12.94
CA GLY A 64 -12.79 10.01 13.08
C GLY A 64 -11.55 10.40 12.27
N LEU A 65 -11.13 9.56 11.32
CA LEU A 65 -9.99 9.82 10.43
C LEU A 65 -10.45 10.53 9.16
N LEU A 66 -9.57 11.39 8.60
CA LEU A 66 -9.80 12.03 7.31
C LEU A 66 -9.91 10.96 6.21
N GLU A 67 -10.81 11.19 5.26
CA GLU A 67 -10.93 10.31 4.11
C GLU A 67 -9.74 10.57 3.16
N PRO A 68 -8.95 9.54 2.81
CA PRO A 68 -7.81 9.73 1.92
C PRO A 68 -8.25 10.25 0.56
N VAL A 69 -7.47 11.18 0.02
CA VAL A 69 -7.61 11.67 -1.34
C VAL A 69 -7.06 10.60 -2.27
N HIS A 70 -7.96 9.97 -3.03
CA HIS A 70 -7.57 9.06 -4.09
C HIS A 70 -7.26 9.91 -5.33
N ASP A 71 -6.00 10.00 -5.74
CA ASP A 71 -5.62 10.74 -6.96
C ASP A 71 -6.02 10.01 -8.26
N GLN A 72 -6.38 8.72 -8.21
CA GLN A 72 -6.62 7.90 -9.41
C GLN A 72 -7.80 6.91 -9.41
N PRO A 73 -8.83 7.01 -8.56
CA PRO A 73 -9.84 5.94 -8.45
C PRO A 73 -10.70 5.87 -9.73
N GLU A 74 -11.02 7.01 -10.33
CA GLU A 74 -11.81 7.07 -11.56
C GLU A 74 -11.05 6.58 -12.79
N LEU A 75 -9.72 6.78 -12.85
CA LEU A 75 -8.94 6.36 -14.02
C LEU A 75 -8.86 4.84 -14.11
N THR A 76 -8.66 4.15 -12.99
CA THR A 76 -8.64 2.69 -12.93
C THR A 76 -10.02 2.13 -13.30
N SER A 77 -11.10 2.63 -12.70
CA SER A 77 -12.45 2.18 -13.02
C SER A 77 -12.86 2.47 -14.46
N LYS A 78 -12.50 3.64 -15.01
CA LYS A 78 -12.81 4.03 -16.38
C LYS A 78 -12.00 3.24 -17.42
N ASN A 79 -10.72 2.98 -17.16
CA ASN A 79 -9.91 2.15 -18.06
C ASN A 79 -10.39 0.70 -18.05
N VAL A 80 -10.69 0.15 -16.87
CA VAL A 80 -11.26 -1.20 -16.74
C VAL A 80 -12.61 -1.28 -17.46
N LEU A 81 -13.50 -0.30 -17.25
CA LEU A 81 -14.77 -0.24 -17.98
C LEU A 81 -14.54 -0.17 -19.48
N ARG A 82 -13.67 0.72 -19.96
CA ARG A 82 -13.34 0.84 -21.40
C ARG A 82 -12.79 -0.47 -21.99
N GLU A 83 -11.93 -1.17 -21.26
CA GLU A 83 -11.31 -2.42 -21.71
C GLU A 83 -12.26 -3.61 -21.65
N THR A 84 -13.24 -3.59 -20.74
CA THR A 84 -14.22 -4.68 -20.55
C THR A 84 -15.55 -4.44 -21.27
N SER A 85 -15.85 -3.20 -21.67
CA SER A 85 -17.09 -2.81 -22.35
C SER A 85 -17.02 -2.96 -23.87
N TYR A 86 -16.34 -3.98 -24.39
CA TYR A 86 -16.33 -4.26 -25.82
C TYR A 86 -17.60 -5.01 -26.23
N ASP A 87 -18.08 -4.76 -27.45
CA ASP A 87 -19.21 -5.51 -28.02
C ASP A 87 -18.75 -6.94 -28.35
N VAL A 88 -19.11 -7.86 -27.45
CA VAL A 88 -18.78 -9.29 -27.57
C VAL A 88 -19.34 -9.88 -28.86
N GLN A 89 -20.51 -9.42 -29.32
CA GLN A 89 -21.16 -9.97 -30.51
C GLN A 89 -20.46 -9.51 -31.78
N ALA A 90 -20.11 -8.22 -31.86
CA ALA A 90 -19.32 -7.67 -32.97
C ALA A 90 -17.93 -8.32 -33.04
N PHE A 91 -17.29 -8.50 -31.88
CA PHE A 91 -15.99 -9.17 -31.80
C PHE A 91 -16.06 -10.63 -32.26
N ARG A 92 -17.08 -11.39 -31.84
CA ARG A 92 -17.28 -12.77 -32.30
C ARG A 92 -17.52 -12.86 -33.81
N ALA A 93 -18.33 -11.96 -34.36
CA ALA A 93 -18.57 -11.91 -35.80
C ALA A 93 -17.29 -11.60 -36.58
N TYR A 94 -16.47 -10.66 -36.08
CA TYR A 94 -15.17 -10.34 -36.66
C TYR A 94 -14.21 -11.53 -36.63
N MET A 95 -14.12 -12.23 -35.49
CA MET A 95 -13.30 -13.43 -35.36
C MET A 95 -13.75 -14.52 -36.34
N ALA A 96 -15.04 -14.81 -36.44
CA ALA A 96 -15.56 -15.82 -37.36
C ALA A 96 -15.25 -15.53 -38.83
N ALA A 97 -15.28 -14.25 -39.23
CA ALA A 97 -14.99 -13.84 -40.60
C ALA A 97 -13.49 -13.82 -40.94
N ASN A 98 -12.62 -13.54 -39.95
CA ASN A 98 -11.19 -13.31 -40.19
C ASN A 98 -10.28 -14.47 -39.80
N VAL A 99 -10.66 -15.29 -38.80
CA VAL A 99 -9.87 -16.48 -38.40
C VAL A 99 -9.60 -17.44 -39.56
N PRO A 100 -10.55 -17.71 -40.49
CA PRO A 100 -10.30 -18.54 -41.66
C PRO A 100 -9.35 -17.91 -42.69
N ARG A 101 -9.08 -16.60 -42.59
CA ARG A 101 -8.23 -15.84 -43.52
C ARG A 101 -6.79 -15.68 -43.01
N LEU A 102 -6.50 -16.16 -41.80
CA LEU A 102 -5.18 -16.10 -41.19
C LEU A 102 -4.21 -17.05 -41.89
N SER A 103 -2.94 -16.65 -41.96
CA SER A 103 -1.87 -17.57 -42.39
C SER A 103 -1.64 -18.66 -41.32
N PRO A 104 -1.02 -19.80 -41.68
CA PRO A 104 -0.70 -20.85 -40.73
C PRO A 104 0.08 -20.35 -39.50
N ASP A 105 1.09 -19.48 -39.73
CA ASP A 105 1.88 -18.87 -38.66
C ASP A 105 1.03 -17.98 -37.73
N GLN A 106 0.10 -17.21 -38.30
CA GLN A 106 -0.81 -16.36 -37.53
C GLN A 106 -1.84 -17.17 -36.74
N GLN A 107 -2.34 -18.28 -37.29
CA GLN A 107 -3.21 -19.20 -36.56
C GLN A 107 -2.47 -19.83 -35.38
N GLN A 108 -1.23 -20.26 -35.59
CA GLN A 108 -0.39 -20.82 -34.53
C GLN A 108 -0.18 -19.81 -33.40
N ALA A 109 0.12 -18.55 -33.73
CA ALA A 109 0.27 -17.47 -32.76
C ALA A 109 -1.03 -17.20 -32.00
N LEU A 110 -2.17 -17.14 -32.69
CA LEU A 110 -3.48 -16.92 -32.07
C LEU A 110 -3.85 -18.04 -31.07
N ILE A 111 -3.60 -19.30 -31.43
CA ILE A 111 -3.84 -20.46 -30.56
C ILE A 111 -2.93 -20.41 -29.33
N ALA A 112 -1.64 -20.12 -29.53
CA ALA A 112 -0.69 -19.99 -28.43
C ALA A 112 -1.11 -18.90 -27.44
N MET A 113 -1.42 -17.71 -27.95
CA MET A 113 -1.90 -16.58 -27.13
C MET A 113 -3.18 -16.93 -26.37
N SER A 114 -4.15 -17.55 -27.02
CA SER A 114 -5.41 -17.96 -26.40
C SER A 114 -5.18 -18.97 -25.26
N GLY A 115 -4.26 -19.91 -25.44
CA GLY A 115 -3.86 -20.87 -24.40
C GLY A 115 -3.13 -20.23 -23.21
N MET A 116 -2.29 -19.20 -23.46
CA MET A 116 -1.63 -18.45 -22.39
C MET A 116 -2.61 -17.60 -21.58
N ILE A 117 -3.56 -16.94 -22.24
CA ILE A 117 -4.63 -16.19 -21.59
C ILE A 117 -5.47 -17.12 -20.70
N GLY A 118 -5.86 -18.30 -21.22
CA GLY A 118 -6.67 -19.27 -20.47
C GLY A 118 -5.93 -19.98 -19.33
N SER A 119 -4.59 -19.96 -19.31
CA SER A 119 -3.77 -20.55 -18.24
C SER A 119 -3.22 -19.51 -17.25
N GLU A 120 -3.67 -18.26 -17.35
CA GLU A 120 -3.19 -17.11 -16.56
C GLU A 120 -1.66 -16.91 -16.63
N ARG A 121 -1.01 -17.51 -17.62
CA ARG A 121 0.41 -17.29 -17.92
C ARG A 121 0.51 -16.00 -18.72
N GLY A 122 0.37 -14.88 -18.01
CA GLY A 122 0.51 -13.55 -18.60
C GLY A 122 1.91 -13.33 -19.18
N GLY A 123 1.98 -12.78 -20.39
CA GLY A 123 3.22 -12.41 -21.07
C GLY A 123 3.00 -12.09 -22.54
N THR A 124 3.78 -11.13 -23.07
CA THR A 124 3.85 -10.84 -24.51
C THR A 124 4.66 -11.92 -25.22
N VAL A 125 4.09 -12.52 -26.24
CA VAL A 125 4.74 -13.50 -27.11
C VAL A 125 5.51 -12.72 -28.18
N PHE A 126 6.81 -12.92 -28.27
CA PHE A 126 7.68 -12.35 -29.30
C PHE A 126 8.37 -13.48 -30.09
#